data_AF-V4TTB2-F1
#
_entry.id   AF-V4TTB2-F1
#
_cell.length_a   1.000
_cell.length_b   1.000
_cell.length_c   1.000
_cell.angle_alpha   90.00
_cell.angle_beta   90.00
_cell.angle_gamma   90.00
#
_symmetry.space_group_name_H-M   'P 1'
#
loop_
_entity.id
_entity.type
_entity.pdbx_description
1 polymer ?
#
loop_
_entity_poly.entity_id
_entity_poly.type
_entity_poly.pdbx_seq_one_letter_code
_entity_poly.pdbx_strand_id
1 'polypeptide(L)'
;MLSTFSQKYEGYPSGSMVDFACDADGTPILAVSSLAVHTKDLLANPKCSLLVARDPEDRTDLVITLHGDATSVAEKDKAAIRAVYLAKHPNAFWVDFGDFQFMRIEPKAVRYVSGVATALLGSGEFSKEEYQAANVDPIAQFSKPVASHMNRDHAEDTRIIVQHSTSIPVDSAYMLDLDSLGFNVKAGYQGNTFKLRIPFPRRAEDRKDVKILIVEMLQAANSHD
;
A
#
# COMPACT_ATOMS: atom_id res chain seq x y z
N MET A 1 3.89 1.97 -10.71
CA MET A 1 4.24 1.97 -12.14
C MET A 1 2.98 2.16 -12.96
N LEU A 2 2.95 3.14 -13.84
CA LEU A 2 1.85 3.39 -14.77
C LEU A 2 2.13 2.70 -16.10
N SER A 3 1.16 1.95 -16.60
CA SER A 3 1.17 1.37 -17.94
C SER A 3 0.14 2.07 -18.83
N THR A 4 0.59 2.50 -20.01
CA THR A 4 -0.20 3.24 -21.01
C THR A 4 -0.06 2.59 -22.39
N PHE A 5 -0.88 3.01 -23.35
CA PHE A 5 -0.66 2.71 -24.76
C PHE A 5 0.30 3.76 -25.35
N SER A 6 1.42 3.34 -25.94
CA SER A 6 2.38 4.29 -26.48
C SER A 6 1.79 5.04 -27.67
N GLN A 7 1.72 6.37 -27.57
CA GLN A 7 1.33 7.22 -28.70
C GLN A 7 2.39 7.19 -29.81
N LYS A 8 3.67 7.04 -29.44
CA LYS A 8 4.81 7.07 -30.38
C LYS A 8 5.07 5.73 -31.05
N TYR A 9 4.90 4.62 -30.31
CA TYR A 9 5.14 3.27 -30.82
C TYR A 9 3.81 2.53 -30.90
N GLU A 10 3.09 2.77 -32.00
CA GLU A 10 1.75 2.20 -32.22
C GLU A 10 1.75 0.67 -32.03
N GLY A 11 0.74 0.17 -31.32
CA GLY A 11 0.60 -1.24 -30.98
C GLY A 11 1.39 -1.71 -29.74
N TYR A 12 2.27 -0.88 -29.17
CA TYR A 12 3.04 -1.24 -27.98
C TYR A 12 2.53 -0.54 -26.70
N PRO A 13 2.57 -1.23 -25.54
CA PRO A 13 2.42 -0.57 -24.26
C PRO A 13 3.68 0.20 -23.88
N SER A 14 3.53 1.15 -22.97
CA SER A 14 4.62 1.93 -22.36
C SER A 14 4.51 1.86 -20.84
N GLY A 15 5.65 1.90 -20.16
CA GLY A 15 5.73 1.86 -18.69
C GLY A 15 6.49 3.06 -18.15
N SER A 16 5.97 3.70 -17.10
CA SER A 16 6.68 4.80 -16.42
C SER A 16 6.46 4.79 -14.92
N MET A 17 7.41 5.38 -14.19
CA MET A 17 7.24 5.69 -12.78
C MET A 17 6.43 6.98 -12.64
N VAL A 18 5.46 6.96 -11.73
CA VAL A 18 4.61 8.11 -11.41
C VAL A 18 4.39 8.16 -9.91
N ASP A 19 4.32 9.37 -9.38
CA ASP A 19 3.80 9.63 -8.04
C ASP A 19 2.27 9.74 -8.10
N PHE A 20 1.60 9.30 -7.05
CA PHE A 20 0.15 9.40 -6.93
C PHE A 20 -0.30 9.56 -5.48
N ALA A 21 -1.53 10.02 -5.31
CA ALA A 21 -2.27 10.00 -4.05
C ALA A 21 -3.69 9.48 -4.31
N CYS A 22 -4.31 8.78 -3.38
CA CYS A 22 -5.72 8.40 -3.51
C CYS A 22 -6.60 9.47 -2.85
N ASP A 23 -7.74 9.78 -3.48
CA ASP A 23 -8.82 10.51 -2.81
C ASP A 23 -9.64 9.61 -1.87
N ALA A 24 -10.71 10.17 -1.31
CA ALA A 24 -11.57 9.49 -0.35
C ALA A 24 -12.26 8.23 -0.92
N ASP A 25 -12.45 8.17 -2.24
CA ASP A 25 -13.04 7.01 -2.94
C ASP A 25 -11.97 5.99 -3.37
N GLY A 26 -10.71 6.18 -2.97
CA GLY A 26 -9.58 5.36 -3.38
C GLY A 26 -9.07 5.66 -4.81
N THR A 27 -9.61 6.65 -5.50
CA THR A 27 -9.26 6.94 -6.89
C THR A 27 -7.86 7.55 -6.97
N PRO A 28 -6.91 6.97 -7.72
CA PRO A 28 -5.57 7.53 -7.87
C PRO A 28 -5.57 8.87 -8.60
N ILE A 29 -4.94 9.87 -7.99
CA ILE A 29 -4.66 11.20 -8.53
C ILE A 29 -3.20 11.25 -8.95
N LEU A 30 -2.97 11.64 -10.20
CA LEU A 30 -1.65 11.94 -10.75
C LEU A 30 -1.51 13.45 -10.95
N ALA A 31 -0.31 13.98 -10.74
CA ALA A 31 0.10 15.29 -11.24
C ALA A 31 1.05 15.09 -12.42
N VAL A 32 0.59 15.40 -13.63
CA VAL A 32 1.32 15.06 -14.88
C VAL A 32 1.71 16.32 -15.63
N SER A 33 2.97 16.39 -16.09
CA SER A 33 3.45 17.46 -16.99
C SER A 33 3.03 17.17 -18.42
N SER A 34 2.55 18.17 -19.14
CA SER A 34 2.26 18.13 -20.58
C SER A 34 3.47 17.72 -21.44
N LEU A 35 4.69 17.84 -20.92
CA LEU A 35 5.92 17.44 -21.60
C LEU A 35 6.20 15.92 -21.52
N ALA A 36 5.66 15.24 -20.50
CA ALA A 36 5.95 13.84 -20.24
C ALA A 36 5.34 12.90 -21.29
N VAL A 37 6.03 11.79 -21.57
CA VAL A 37 5.59 10.78 -22.55
C VAL A 37 4.26 10.17 -22.11
N HIS A 38 4.13 9.77 -20.84
CA HIS A 38 2.88 9.16 -20.36
C HIS A 38 1.68 10.12 -20.44
N THR A 39 1.89 11.44 -20.37
CA THR A 39 0.78 12.40 -20.51
C THR A 39 0.25 12.40 -21.93
N LYS A 40 1.14 12.36 -22.93
CA LYS A 40 0.76 12.26 -24.35
C LYS A 40 0.05 10.93 -24.62
N ASP A 41 0.55 9.85 -24.02
CA ASP A 41 -0.08 8.54 -24.10
C ASP A 41 -1.51 8.57 -23.54
N LEU A 42 -1.71 9.10 -22.32
CA LEU A 42 -3.01 9.18 -21.66
C LEU A 42 -4.01 10.09 -22.38
N LEU A 43 -3.54 11.18 -22.99
CA LEU A 43 -4.39 12.06 -23.80
C LEU A 43 -4.84 11.40 -25.11
N ALA A 44 -4.00 10.55 -25.71
CA ALA A 44 -4.34 9.80 -26.91
C ALA A 44 -5.25 8.60 -26.62
N ASN A 45 -5.02 7.91 -25.50
CA ASN A 45 -5.84 6.81 -25.02
C ASN A 45 -5.88 6.82 -23.49
N PRO A 46 -7.05 7.10 -22.87
CA PRO A 46 -7.14 7.22 -21.42
C PRO A 46 -7.00 5.89 -20.68
N LYS A 47 -7.09 4.74 -21.39
CA LYS A 47 -7.02 3.42 -20.76
C LYS A 47 -5.60 3.13 -20.27
N CYS A 48 -5.48 2.90 -18.98
CA CYS A 48 -4.20 2.64 -18.33
C CYS A 48 -4.35 1.64 -17.18
N SER A 49 -3.22 1.22 -16.63
CA SER A 49 -3.19 0.54 -15.35
C SER A 49 -2.09 1.07 -14.44
N LEU A 50 -2.34 1.02 -13.14
CA LEU A 50 -1.41 1.41 -12.09
C LEU A 50 -1.05 0.19 -11.25
N LEU A 51 0.21 -0.23 -11.35
CA LEU A 51 0.80 -1.28 -10.52
C LEU A 51 1.41 -0.66 -9.25
N VAL A 52 1.03 -1.20 -8.10
CA VAL A 52 1.52 -0.82 -6.78
C VAL A 52 2.02 -2.08 -6.05
N ALA A 53 3.30 -2.10 -5.67
CA ALA A 53 3.87 -3.13 -4.82
C ALA A 53 3.95 -2.62 -3.38
N ARG A 54 3.53 -3.43 -2.40
CA ARG A 54 3.68 -3.07 -0.98
C ARG A 54 5.15 -2.90 -0.60
N ASP A 55 5.96 -3.89 -1.00
CA ASP A 55 7.41 -3.85 -0.95
C ASP A 55 7.94 -4.13 -2.36
N PRO A 56 8.52 -3.13 -3.06
CA PRO A 56 9.03 -3.30 -4.42
C PRO A 56 10.17 -4.32 -4.55
N GLU A 57 10.89 -4.60 -3.46
CA GLU A 57 12.03 -5.54 -3.46
C GLU A 57 11.61 -6.98 -3.12
N ASP A 58 10.41 -7.16 -2.55
CA ASP A 58 9.88 -8.47 -2.18
C ASP A 58 8.82 -8.97 -3.17
N ARG A 59 9.27 -9.82 -4.10
CA ARG A 59 8.42 -10.44 -5.13
C ARG A 59 7.34 -11.38 -4.57
N THR A 60 7.47 -11.82 -3.32
CA THR A 60 6.47 -12.66 -2.65
C THR A 60 5.37 -11.82 -1.99
N ASP A 61 5.53 -10.51 -1.93
CA ASP A 61 4.54 -9.61 -1.34
C ASP A 61 3.35 -9.32 -2.27
N LEU A 62 2.36 -8.61 -1.72
CA LEU A 62 1.18 -8.10 -2.37
C LEU A 62 1.56 -7.09 -3.46
N VAL A 63 1.12 -7.40 -4.67
CA VAL A 63 1.14 -6.50 -5.82
C VAL A 63 -0.30 -6.28 -6.27
N ILE A 64 -0.68 -5.02 -6.38
CA ILE A 64 -2.01 -4.58 -6.83
C ILE A 64 -1.86 -3.97 -8.21
N THR A 65 -2.77 -4.29 -9.12
CA THR A 65 -2.91 -3.63 -10.43
C THR A 65 -4.33 -3.06 -10.56
N LEU A 66 -4.44 -1.74 -10.54
CA LEU A 66 -5.68 -1.03 -10.79
C LEU A 66 -5.77 -0.70 -12.28
N HIS A 67 -6.83 -1.17 -12.95
CA HIS A 67 -7.11 -0.81 -14.35
C HIS A 67 -8.18 0.27 -14.35
N GLY A 68 -8.04 1.27 -15.22
CA GLY A 68 -8.99 2.37 -15.27
C GLY A 68 -8.80 3.30 -16.47
N ASP A 69 -9.56 4.38 -16.45
CA ASP A 69 -9.50 5.44 -17.46
C ASP A 69 -9.01 6.73 -16.80
N ALA A 70 -7.91 7.29 -17.30
CA ALA A 70 -7.39 8.57 -16.84
C ALA A 70 -8.24 9.72 -17.38
N THR A 71 -8.73 10.57 -16.48
CA THR A 71 -9.57 11.74 -16.81
C THR A 71 -8.97 13.00 -16.22
N SER A 72 -9.03 14.10 -16.96
CA SER A 72 -8.58 15.40 -16.47
C SER A 72 -9.50 15.92 -15.36
N VAL A 73 -8.92 16.47 -14.30
CA VAL A 73 -9.68 17.06 -13.20
C VAL A 73 -10.27 18.40 -13.64
N ALA A 74 -11.59 18.57 -13.43
CA ALA A 74 -12.29 19.81 -13.75
C ALA A 74 -11.79 20.96 -12.88
N GLU A 75 -11.82 22.19 -13.43
CA GLU A 75 -11.30 23.39 -12.75
C GLU A 75 -11.89 23.57 -11.34
N LYS A 76 -13.20 23.32 -11.19
CA LYS A 76 -13.92 23.42 -9.91
C LYS A 76 -13.40 22.47 -8.82
N ASP A 77 -12.79 21.35 -9.20
CA ASP A 77 -12.35 20.29 -8.29
C ASP A 77 -10.84 20.36 -8.02
N LYS A 78 -10.09 21.16 -8.78
CA LYS A 78 -8.62 21.25 -8.70
C LYS A 78 -8.11 21.58 -7.30
N ALA A 79 -8.75 22.52 -6.59
CA ALA A 79 -8.29 22.92 -5.26
C ALA A 79 -8.40 21.78 -4.24
N ALA A 80 -9.49 21.00 -4.28
CA ALA A 80 -9.68 19.85 -3.41
C ALA A 80 -8.69 18.72 -3.74
N ILE A 81 -8.54 18.40 -5.03
CA ILE A 81 -7.60 17.37 -5.49
C ILE A 81 -6.15 17.74 -5.16
N ARG A 82 -5.77 19.01 -5.31
CA ARG A 82 -4.45 19.51 -4.93
C ARG A 82 -4.17 19.28 -3.45
N ALA A 83 -5.14 19.56 -2.57
CA ALA A 83 -4.97 19.35 -1.13
C ALA A 83 -4.72 17.87 -0.79
N VAL A 84 -5.46 16.96 -1.43
CA VAL A 84 -5.26 15.50 -1.27
C VAL A 84 -3.87 15.08 -1.75
N TYR A 85 -3.45 15.54 -2.94
CA TYR A 85 -2.15 15.18 -3.48
C TYR A 85 -0.99 15.66 -2.60
N LEU A 86 -1.04 16.92 -2.14
CA LEU A 86 0.00 17.49 -1.28
C LEU A 86 0.02 16.92 0.13
N ALA A 87 -1.09 16.37 0.64
CA ALA A 87 -1.06 15.63 1.90
C ALA A 87 -0.14 14.40 1.83
N LYS A 88 -0.04 13.77 0.65
CA LYS A 88 0.89 12.65 0.41
C LYS A 88 2.28 13.13 -0.03
N HIS A 89 2.34 14.19 -0.84
CA HIS A 89 3.56 14.72 -1.45
C HIS A 89 3.78 16.19 -1.05
N PRO A 90 4.13 16.48 0.21
CA PRO A 90 4.15 17.85 0.76
C PRO A 90 5.16 18.78 0.08
N ASN A 91 6.18 18.23 -0.56
CA ASN A 91 7.23 18.99 -1.24
C ASN A 91 6.96 19.21 -2.75
N ALA A 92 5.80 18.79 -3.26
CA ALA A 92 5.48 18.85 -4.69
C ALA A 92 5.02 20.24 -5.16
N PHE A 93 5.83 21.28 -4.96
CA PHE A 93 5.49 22.66 -5.36
C PHE A 93 5.29 22.84 -6.88
N TRP A 94 5.86 21.94 -7.68
CA TRP A 94 5.77 21.97 -9.15
C TRP A 94 4.37 21.64 -9.69
N VAL A 95 3.46 21.12 -8.86
CA VAL A 95 2.07 20.85 -9.30
C VAL A 95 1.30 22.12 -9.70
N ASP A 96 1.79 23.29 -9.29
CA ASP A 96 1.22 24.59 -9.63
C ASP A 96 1.82 25.21 -10.91
N PHE A 97 2.79 24.53 -11.54
CA PHE A 97 3.37 25.01 -12.80
C PHE A 97 2.37 24.89 -13.94
N GLY A 98 2.41 25.83 -14.90
CA GLY A 98 1.43 25.91 -15.99
C GLY A 98 1.46 24.73 -16.97
N ASP A 99 2.53 23.92 -16.94
CA ASP A 99 2.63 22.70 -17.74
C ASP A 99 2.10 21.46 -17.00
N PHE A 100 1.73 21.55 -15.72
CA PHE A 100 1.16 20.45 -14.93
C PHE A 100 -0.36 20.49 -14.88
N GLN A 101 -0.95 19.29 -14.84
CA GLN A 101 -2.38 19.11 -14.61
C GLN A 101 -2.63 17.88 -13.71
N PHE A 102 -3.74 17.91 -12.98
CA PHE A 102 -4.21 16.74 -12.24
C PHE A 102 -5.06 15.85 -13.14
N MET A 103 -4.81 14.54 -13.07
CA MET A 103 -5.66 13.51 -13.66
C MET A 103 -6.08 12.49 -12.60
N ARG A 104 -7.29 11.95 -12.72
CA ARG A 104 -7.80 10.85 -11.89
C ARG A 104 -7.90 9.58 -12.73
N ILE A 105 -7.43 8.45 -12.21
CA ILE A 105 -7.62 7.13 -12.84
C ILE A 105 -8.90 6.53 -12.29
N GLU A 106 -10.01 6.74 -12.98
CA GLU A 106 -11.31 6.18 -12.60
C GLU A 106 -11.24 4.65 -12.63
N PRO A 107 -11.34 3.95 -11.47
CA PRO A 107 -11.12 2.52 -11.43
C PRO A 107 -12.21 1.78 -12.23
N LYS A 108 -11.79 0.80 -13.03
CA LYS A 108 -12.67 -0.16 -13.69
C LYS A 108 -12.66 -1.51 -12.98
N ALA A 109 -11.47 -1.96 -12.59
CA ALA A 109 -11.26 -3.19 -11.83
C ALA A 109 -9.91 -3.12 -11.10
N VAL A 110 -9.86 -3.69 -9.90
CA VAL A 110 -8.64 -3.76 -9.08
C VAL A 110 -8.27 -5.23 -8.88
N ARG A 111 -7.13 -5.64 -9.42
CA ARG A 111 -6.59 -7.00 -9.26
C ARG A 111 -5.48 -7.01 -8.23
N TYR A 112 -5.34 -8.13 -7.53
CA TYR A 112 -4.17 -8.36 -6.70
C TYR A 112 -3.61 -9.76 -6.87
N VAL A 113 -2.33 -9.88 -6.58
CA VAL A 113 -1.63 -11.15 -6.41
C VAL A 113 -0.68 -11.02 -5.22
N SER A 114 -0.57 -12.07 -4.42
CA SER A 114 0.33 -12.14 -3.26
C SER A 114 0.93 -13.53 -3.14
N GLY A 115 2.12 -13.64 -2.58
CA GLY A 115 2.75 -14.94 -2.33
C GLY A 115 3.27 -15.62 -3.59
N VAL A 116 3.59 -14.87 -4.65
CA VAL A 116 4.20 -15.43 -5.86
C VAL A 116 5.48 -16.18 -5.51
N ALA A 117 5.65 -17.37 -6.10
CA ALA A 117 6.75 -18.31 -5.80
C ALA A 117 6.80 -18.81 -4.35
N THR A 118 5.66 -18.79 -3.65
CA THR A 118 5.48 -19.43 -2.32
C THR A 118 4.33 -20.43 -2.36
N ALA A 119 4.19 -21.26 -1.33
CA ALA A 119 3.04 -22.15 -1.17
C ALA A 119 1.72 -21.40 -0.90
N LEU A 120 1.78 -20.12 -0.53
CA LEU A 120 0.63 -19.30 -0.13
C LEU A 120 0.25 -18.29 -1.23
N LEU A 121 0.10 -18.76 -2.47
CA LEU A 121 -0.35 -17.93 -3.59
C LEU A 121 -1.82 -17.54 -3.41
N GLY A 122 -2.09 -16.24 -3.38
CA GLY A 122 -3.43 -15.68 -3.38
C GLY A 122 -3.61 -14.71 -4.54
N SER A 123 -4.79 -14.67 -5.14
CA SER A 123 -5.16 -13.69 -6.14
C SER A 123 -6.66 -13.42 -6.14
N GLY A 124 -7.05 -12.28 -6.68
CA GLY A 124 -8.45 -11.89 -6.78
C GLY A 124 -8.61 -10.60 -7.58
N GLU A 125 -9.87 -10.25 -7.80
CA GLU A 125 -10.29 -9.01 -8.44
C GLU A 125 -11.47 -8.41 -7.69
N PHE A 126 -11.53 -7.09 -7.64
CA PHE A 126 -12.69 -6.32 -7.19
C PHE A 126 -13.19 -5.44 -8.33
N SER A 127 -14.50 -5.35 -8.46
CA SER A 127 -15.18 -4.34 -9.28
C SER A 127 -14.95 -2.93 -8.72
N LYS A 128 -15.32 -1.90 -9.50
CA LYS A 128 -15.28 -0.50 -9.04
C LYS A 128 -16.13 -0.34 -7.77
N GLU A 129 -17.32 -0.92 -7.77
CA GLU A 129 -18.30 -0.77 -6.71
C GLU A 129 -17.82 -1.43 -5.40
N GLU A 130 -17.26 -2.64 -5.48
CA GLU A 130 -16.68 -3.33 -4.33
C GLU A 130 -15.47 -2.58 -3.75
N TYR A 131 -14.60 -2.06 -4.63
CA TYR A 131 -13.43 -1.29 -4.21
C TYR A 131 -13.84 0.01 -3.49
N GLN A 132 -14.79 0.76 -4.05
CA GLN A 132 -15.26 2.03 -3.48
C GLN A 132 -16.11 1.85 -2.22
N ALA A 133 -16.80 0.71 -2.06
CA ALA A 133 -17.55 0.40 -0.85
C ALA A 133 -16.67 0.01 0.34
N ALA A 134 -15.40 -0.34 0.10
CA ALA A 134 -14.46 -0.71 1.15
C ALA A 134 -13.98 0.53 1.93
N ASN A 135 -13.69 0.34 3.22
CA ASN A 135 -13.13 1.38 4.07
C ASN A 135 -11.62 1.17 4.25
N VAL A 136 -10.85 2.25 4.20
CA VAL A 136 -9.45 2.24 4.59
C VAL A 136 -9.34 1.96 6.09
N ASP A 137 -8.48 1.02 6.48
CA ASP A 137 -8.27 0.73 7.90
C ASP A 137 -7.66 1.95 8.62
N PRO A 138 -8.30 2.46 9.70
CA PRO A 138 -7.88 3.70 10.34
C PRO A 138 -6.58 3.56 11.13
N ILE A 139 -6.15 2.34 11.46
CA ILE A 139 -4.91 2.06 12.20
C ILE A 139 -3.71 1.94 11.27
N ALA A 140 -3.92 1.56 10.01
CA ALA A 140 -2.84 1.38 9.03
C ALA A 140 -1.97 2.63 8.82
N GLN A 141 -2.50 3.84 9.04
CA GLN A 141 -1.72 5.08 9.00
C GLN A 141 -0.58 5.14 10.04
N PHE A 142 -0.68 4.37 11.13
CA PHE A 142 0.35 4.28 12.18
C PHE A 142 1.37 3.16 11.94
N SER A 143 1.21 2.40 10.86
CA SER A 143 2.06 1.24 10.53
C SER A 143 3.55 1.58 10.55
N LYS A 144 3.99 2.56 9.75
CA LYS A 144 5.40 2.95 9.67
C LYS A 144 6.02 3.38 11.01
N PRO A 145 5.44 4.33 11.78
CA PRO A 145 6.02 4.73 13.06
C PRO A 145 6.01 3.61 14.12
N VAL A 146 4.97 2.76 14.16
CA VAL A 146 4.92 1.63 15.12
C VAL A 146 5.95 0.57 14.74
N ALA A 147 5.94 0.10 13.49
CA ALA A 147 6.89 -0.92 13.03
C ALA A 147 8.35 -0.46 13.19
N SER A 148 8.66 0.80 12.84
CA SER A 148 10.02 1.32 12.98
C SER A 148 10.50 1.36 14.44
N HIS A 149 9.63 1.72 15.38
CA HIS A 149 9.99 1.74 16.80
C HIS A 149 10.16 0.32 17.35
N MET A 150 9.22 -0.58 17.04
CA MET A 150 9.28 -1.97 17.46
C MET A 150 10.53 -2.68 16.91
N ASN A 151 10.82 -2.52 15.62
CA ASN A 151 11.94 -3.18 14.98
C ASN A 151 13.31 -2.69 15.47
N ARG A 152 13.41 -1.42 15.91
CA ARG A 152 14.68 -0.85 16.39
C ARG A 152 14.92 -1.11 17.86
N ASP A 153 13.90 -0.91 18.68
CA ASP A 153 14.04 -0.81 20.13
C ASP A 153 13.47 -2.06 20.86
N HIS A 154 12.61 -2.85 20.20
CA HIS A 154 11.81 -3.93 20.78
C HIS A 154 11.74 -5.19 19.89
N ALA A 155 12.82 -5.48 19.15
CA ALA A 155 12.85 -6.63 18.23
C ALA A 155 12.68 -7.97 18.99
N GLU A 156 13.25 -8.07 20.18
CA GLU A 156 13.14 -9.28 21.03
C GLU A 156 11.71 -9.48 21.54
N ASP A 157 11.04 -8.41 21.97
CA ASP A 157 9.62 -8.46 22.37
C ASP A 157 8.75 -8.98 21.22
N THR A 158 9.03 -8.53 19.99
CA THR A 158 8.33 -8.99 18.78
C THR A 158 8.56 -10.49 18.54
N ARG A 159 9.80 -10.97 18.71
CA ARG A 159 10.14 -12.40 18.57
C ARG A 159 9.38 -13.25 19.59
N ILE A 160 9.35 -12.84 20.86
CA ILE A 160 8.65 -13.51 21.96
C ILE A 160 7.14 -13.59 21.67
N ILE A 161 6.52 -12.47 21.28
CA ILE A 161 5.08 -12.43 20.94
C ILE A 161 4.76 -13.39 19.79
N VAL A 162 5.57 -13.39 18.72
CA VAL A 162 5.36 -14.24 17.55
C VAL A 162 5.46 -15.72 17.91
N GLN A 163 6.47 -16.10 18.68
CA GLN A 163 6.68 -17.48 19.12
C GLN A 163 5.51 -17.95 20.00
N HIS A 164 5.07 -17.13 20.95
CA HIS A 164 3.92 -17.44 21.80
C HIS A 164 2.62 -17.55 20.98
N SER A 165 2.35 -16.58 20.10
CA SER A 165 1.08 -16.50 19.35
C SER A 165 0.91 -17.62 18.32
N THR A 166 2.00 -18.15 17.77
CA THR A 166 1.96 -19.14 16.70
C THR A 166 2.45 -20.53 17.13
N SER A 167 3.09 -20.63 18.29
CA SER A 167 3.86 -21.81 18.73
C SER A 167 4.96 -22.24 17.75
N ILE A 168 5.32 -21.38 16.80
CA ILE A 168 6.41 -21.61 15.85
C ILE A 168 7.69 -21.04 16.45
N PRO A 169 8.76 -21.83 16.60
CA PRO A 169 10.05 -21.29 17.01
C PRO A 169 10.58 -20.33 15.94
N VAL A 170 11.01 -19.14 16.36
CA VAL A 170 11.57 -18.11 15.47
C VAL A 170 12.84 -17.52 16.09
N ASP A 171 13.86 -17.38 15.25
CA ASP A 171 15.15 -16.77 15.61
C ASP A 171 15.08 -15.24 15.51
N SER A 172 14.20 -14.72 14.66
CA SER A 172 13.96 -13.28 14.49
C SER A 172 12.55 -13.01 13.99
N ALA A 173 12.02 -11.82 14.29
CA ALA A 173 10.75 -11.33 13.74
C ALA A 173 10.84 -9.83 13.48
N TYR A 174 10.56 -9.43 12.23
CA TYR A 174 10.57 -8.04 11.80
C TYR A 174 9.16 -7.60 11.40
N MET A 175 8.58 -6.61 12.08
CA MET A 175 7.26 -6.08 11.79
C MET A 175 7.24 -5.37 10.44
N LEU A 176 6.35 -5.80 9.54
CA LEU A 176 6.21 -5.28 8.18
C LEU A 176 5.15 -4.18 8.10
N ASP A 177 3.95 -4.50 8.59
CA ASP A 177 2.82 -3.58 8.61
C ASP A 177 1.84 -3.90 9.74
N LEU A 178 0.87 -3.01 9.91
CA LEU A 178 -0.10 -2.98 10.99
C LEU A 178 -1.47 -2.56 10.44
N ASP A 179 -2.53 -3.17 10.95
CA ASP A 179 -3.91 -2.74 10.78
C ASP A 179 -4.66 -2.91 12.12
N SER A 180 -5.97 -2.60 12.14
CA SER A 180 -6.74 -2.65 13.39
C SER A 180 -6.92 -4.06 13.96
N LEU A 181 -6.61 -5.12 13.22
CA LEU A 181 -6.76 -6.51 13.66
C LEU A 181 -5.44 -7.17 14.05
N GLY A 182 -4.30 -6.51 13.85
CA GLY A 182 -2.99 -7.09 14.14
C GLY A 182 -1.91 -6.55 13.22
N PHE A 183 -0.81 -7.29 13.15
CA PHE A 183 0.36 -6.93 12.34
C PHE A 183 0.91 -8.14 11.60
N ASN A 184 1.63 -7.89 10.51
CA ASN A 184 2.38 -8.92 9.81
C ASN A 184 3.87 -8.81 10.15
N VAL A 185 4.55 -9.95 10.27
CA VAL A 185 6.00 -10.02 10.48
C VAL A 185 6.68 -10.84 9.39
N LYS A 186 7.92 -10.49 9.08
CA LYS A 186 8.89 -11.38 8.42
C LYS A 186 9.66 -12.10 9.52
N ALA A 187 9.42 -13.40 9.66
CA ALA A 187 10.08 -14.25 10.62
C ALA A 187 11.25 -15.00 9.97
N GLY A 188 12.31 -15.24 10.75
CA GLY A 188 13.43 -16.09 10.38
C GLY A 188 13.52 -17.30 11.29
N TYR A 189 13.71 -18.50 10.73
CA TYR A 189 13.96 -19.72 11.49
C TYR A 189 14.88 -20.68 10.72
N GLN A 190 16.00 -21.09 11.33
CA GLN A 190 16.97 -22.03 10.74
C GLN A 190 17.42 -21.63 9.32
N GLY A 191 17.65 -20.34 9.09
CA GLY A 191 18.07 -19.79 7.80
C GLY A 191 16.95 -19.61 6.77
N ASN A 192 15.72 -20.06 7.06
CA ASN A 192 14.55 -19.80 6.23
C ASN A 192 13.86 -18.50 6.65
N THR A 193 13.20 -17.83 5.70
CA THR A 193 12.35 -16.66 5.99
C THR A 193 10.95 -16.86 5.46
N PHE A 194 9.96 -16.41 6.21
CA PHE A 194 8.54 -16.51 5.86
C PHE A 194 7.75 -15.39 6.55
N LYS A 195 6.52 -15.15 6.10
CA LYS A 195 5.63 -14.15 6.67
C LYS A 195 4.62 -14.80 7.61
N LEU A 196 4.39 -14.18 8.76
CA LEU A 196 3.37 -14.60 9.72
C LEU A 196 2.41 -13.44 10.00
N ARG A 197 1.12 -13.77 10.09
CA ARG A 197 0.09 -12.86 10.56
C ARG A 197 -0.08 -13.03 12.07
N ILE A 198 0.03 -11.95 12.83
CA ILE A 198 -0.15 -11.94 14.28
C ILE A 198 -1.42 -11.14 14.59
N PRO A 199 -2.54 -11.81 14.90
CA PRO A 199 -3.77 -11.11 15.27
C PRO A 199 -3.66 -10.52 16.68
N PHE A 200 -4.22 -9.33 16.87
CA PHE A 200 -4.51 -8.84 18.21
C PHE A 200 -5.63 -9.67 18.87
N PRO A 201 -5.68 -9.75 20.22
CA PRO A 201 -6.76 -10.45 20.92
C PRO A 201 -8.14 -9.81 20.69
N ARG A 202 -8.17 -8.54 20.29
CA ARG A 202 -9.36 -7.79 19.85
C ARG A 202 -8.95 -6.69 18.88
N ARG A 203 -9.93 -6.07 18.21
CA ARG A 203 -9.70 -4.92 17.34
C ARG A 203 -9.12 -3.74 18.14
N ALA A 204 -8.08 -3.11 17.59
CA ALA A 204 -7.50 -1.87 18.09
C ALA A 204 -8.36 -0.67 17.65
N GLU A 205 -8.67 0.23 18.59
CA GLU A 205 -9.54 1.38 18.34
C GLU A 205 -8.76 2.63 17.91
N ASP A 206 -7.56 2.83 18.44
CA ASP A 206 -6.70 3.96 18.12
C ASP A 206 -5.21 3.63 18.30
N ARG A 207 -4.34 4.63 18.07
CA ARG A 207 -2.89 4.48 18.21
C ARG A 207 -2.43 4.08 19.62
N LYS A 208 -3.08 4.59 20.66
CA LYS A 208 -2.73 4.27 22.05
C LYS A 208 -3.13 2.82 22.35
N ASP A 209 -4.28 2.40 21.85
CA ASP A 209 -4.80 1.06 22.02
C ASP A 209 -3.93 -0.02 21.35
N VAL A 210 -3.34 0.28 20.18
CA VAL A 210 -2.31 -0.59 19.56
C VAL A 210 -1.17 -0.88 20.55
N LYS A 211 -0.66 0.15 21.24
CA LYS A 211 0.41 -0.02 22.24
C LYS A 211 -0.07 -0.88 23.41
N ILE A 212 -1.29 -0.67 23.89
CA ILE A 212 -1.87 -1.45 25.00
C ILE A 212 -1.92 -2.94 24.61
N LEU A 213 -2.43 -3.24 23.41
CA LEU A 213 -2.54 -4.62 22.92
C LEU A 213 -1.17 -5.30 22.76
N ILE A 214 -0.15 -4.60 22.23
CA ILE A 214 1.20 -5.15 22.13
C ILE A 214 1.78 -5.47 23.52
N VAL A 215 1.58 -4.60 24.51
CA VAL A 215 2.04 -4.83 25.89
C VAL A 215 1.30 -6.00 26.53
N GLU A 216 -0.02 -6.10 26.34
CA GLU A 216 -0.83 -7.22 26.81
C GLU A 216 -0.35 -8.56 26.22
N MET A 217 -0.10 -8.60 24.91
CA MET A 217 0.45 -9.78 24.23
C MET A 217 1.83 -10.17 24.75
N LEU A 218 2.70 -9.20 25.04
CA LEU A 218 4.02 -9.44 25.63
C LEU A 218 3.91 -10.01 27.05
N GLN A 219 3.01 -9.46 27.87
CA GLN A 219 2.76 -9.96 29.22
C GLN A 219 2.23 -11.41 29.20
N ALA A 220 1.31 -11.72 28.30
CA ALA A 220 0.81 -13.07 28.11
C ALA A 220 1.94 -14.03 27.72
N ALA A 221 2.82 -13.63 26.79
CA ALA A 221 3.95 -14.44 26.36
C ALA A 221 4.95 -14.73 27.49
N ASN A 222 5.27 -13.73 28.31
CA ASN A 222 6.19 -13.88 29.45
C ASN A 222 5.59 -14.61 30.65
N SER A 223 4.26 -14.82 30.68
CA SER A 223 3.59 -15.53 31.77
C SER A 223 3.58 -17.06 31.61
N HIS A 224 4.15 -17.56 30.50
CA HIS A 224 4.19 -18.99 30.15
C HIS A 224 5.62 -19.55 30.03
N ASP A 225 6.62 -18.78 30.48
CA ASP A 225 7.99 -19.25 30.79
C ASP A 225 8.13 -19.49 32.30
#